data_AF-B2WL56-F1
#
_entry.id   AF-B2WL56-F1
#
_cell.length_a   1.000
_cell.length_b   1.000
_cell.length_c   1.000
_cell.angle_alpha   90.00
_cell.angle_beta   90.00
_cell.angle_gamma   90.00
#
_symmetry.space_group_name_H-M   'P 1'
#
loop_
_entity.id
_entity.type
_entity.pdbx_description
1 polymer ?
#
loop_
_entity_poly.entity_id
_entity_poly.type
_entity_poly.pdbx_seq_one_letter_code
_entity_poly.pdbx_strand_id
1 'polypeptide(L)'
;MSADPRLRGRQQQPAPPPPPPPPVDSQPMTMDGANDTHAKQNMVPDDSFKLKFCTVCASNQNRSMEAHLQLASAHLPTISFGTGSLVRLPGPTITQPNVYRFNDTTYRAIHDELTEQNAALYTHNGLLNMLGRNLNIKGYPERFQDWVPGKPRLDHAEDKGSQGTESGVVDVVITCEERCFDAVLEDLHNKGGKLNRPVHVFNVDIKDNHEEALVGGKAILDLALTLNEAAAKERDIHGDSGWQSGGGAARSGFDERVPELLAAWQERWPNMPALWSLAWV
;
A
#
# COMPACT_ATOMS: atom_id res chain seq x y z
N MET A 1 -38.82 -81.36 0.91
CA MET A 1 -38.57 -80.70 2.22
C MET A 1 -37.09 -80.35 2.27
N SER A 2 -36.65 -79.24 1.69
CA SER A 2 -36.56 -77.88 2.26
C SER A 2 -35.84 -77.79 3.60
N ALA A 3 -34.59 -77.30 3.58
CA ALA A 3 -34.05 -76.38 4.58
C ALA A 3 -32.78 -75.71 4.02
N ASP A 4 -32.84 -74.39 3.89
CA ASP A 4 -31.82 -73.46 3.38
C ASP A 4 -30.78 -73.15 4.48
N PRO A 5 -29.46 -73.23 4.24
CA PRO A 5 -28.42 -73.06 5.28
C PRO A 5 -28.23 -71.61 5.79
N ARG A 6 -29.02 -70.63 5.33
CA ARG A 6 -28.87 -69.20 5.65
C ARG A 6 -29.31 -68.78 7.06
N LEU A 7 -29.60 -69.72 7.97
CA LEU A 7 -30.10 -69.40 9.32
C LEU A 7 -29.26 -70.08 10.41
N ARG A 8 -28.04 -69.59 10.62
CA ARG A 8 -27.33 -69.75 11.90
C ARG A 8 -26.57 -68.46 12.28
N GLY A 9 -27.06 -67.82 13.35
CA GLY A 9 -26.26 -67.04 14.30
C GLY A 9 -25.65 -65.72 13.83
N ARG A 10 -26.45 -64.63 13.86
CA ARG A 10 -25.94 -63.25 13.95
C ARG A 10 -25.16 -63.09 15.27
N GLN A 11 -23.83 -63.11 15.22
CA GLN A 11 -23.00 -62.50 16.27
C GLN A 11 -23.14 -60.97 16.17
N GLN A 12 -23.37 -60.34 17.31
CA GLN A 12 -23.59 -58.90 17.48
C GLN A 12 -22.36 -58.10 17.04
N GLN A 13 -22.51 -57.24 16.03
CA GLN A 13 -21.60 -56.11 15.80
C GLN A 13 -21.93 -55.00 16.82
N PRO A 14 -20.93 -54.30 17.40
CA PRO A 14 -21.20 -53.15 18.26
C PRO A 14 -21.88 -52.03 17.46
N ALA A 15 -22.87 -51.36 18.07
CA ALA A 15 -23.55 -50.23 17.45
C ALA A 15 -22.58 -49.05 17.21
N PRO A 16 -22.72 -48.32 16.08
CA PRO A 16 -21.94 -47.11 15.84
C PRO A 16 -22.35 -46.01 16.84
N PRO A 17 -21.44 -45.09 17.20
CA PRO A 17 -21.75 -43.99 18.12
C PRO A 17 -22.79 -43.04 17.53
N PRO A 18 -23.58 -42.33 18.37
CA PRO A 18 -24.62 -41.43 17.92
C PRO A 18 -24.05 -40.23 17.17
N PRO A 19 -24.81 -39.66 16.21
CA PRO A 19 -24.39 -38.48 15.47
C PRO A 19 -24.26 -37.25 16.37
N PRO A 20 -23.38 -36.29 16.04
CA PRO A 20 -23.23 -35.05 16.79
C PRO A 20 -24.51 -34.19 16.72
N PRO A 21 -24.77 -33.35 17.73
CA PRO A 21 -25.95 -32.49 17.77
C PRO A 21 -25.93 -31.44 16.64
N PRO A 22 -27.10 -30.96 16.20
CA PRO A 22 -27.20 -29.94 15.15
C PRO A 22 -26.57 -28.61 15.62
N PRO A 23 -26.04 -27.80 14.68
CA PRO A 23 -25.47 -26.50 15.01
C PRO A 23 -26.53 -25.57 15.59
N VAL A 24 -26.13 -24.84 16.63
CA VAL A 24 -26.97 -23.86 17.34
C VAL A 24 -27.14 -22.64 16.44
N ASP A 25 -28.37 -22.15 16.29
CA ASP A 25 -28.71 -20.95 15.53
C ASP A 25 -27.82 -19.76 15.94
N SER A 26 -27.18 -19.14 14.95
CA SER A 26 -26.40 -17.92 15.11
C SER A 26 -27.32 -16.75 15.47
N GLN A 27 -27.26 -16.33 16.74
CA GLN A 27 -27.78 -15.02 17.16
C GLN A 27 -26.90 -13.90 16.57
N PRO A 28 -27.49 -12.71 16.31
CA PRO A 28 -26.82 -11.63 15.60
C PRO A 28 -25.64 -11.08 16.42
N MET A 29 -24.45 -11.17 15.84
CA MET A 29 -23.23 -10.56 16.38
C MET A 29 -23.41 -9.05 16.43
N THR A 30 -23.52 -8.50 17.63
CA THR A 30 -23.27 -7.09 17.92
C THR A 30 -21.82 -6.77 17.56
N MET A 31 -21.61 -5.74 16.73
CA MET A 31 -20.28 -5.21 16.41
C MET A 31 -19.62 -4.67 17.68
N ASP A 32 -18.62 -5.38 18.20
CA ASP A 32 -17.79 -4.91 19.32
C ASP A 32 -16.65 -4.02 18.81
N GLY A 33 -16.51 -2.83 19.43
CA GLY A 33 -15.56 -1.75 19.14
C GLY A 33 -14.08 -2.02 19.45
N ALA A 34 -13.60 -3.25 19.21
CA ALA A 34 -12.17 -3.58 19.29
C ALA A 34 -11.38 -3.10 18.06
N ASN A 35 -12.04 -2.90 16.91
CA ASN A 35 -11.40 -2.36 15.70
C ASN A 35 -11.07 -0.86 15.83
N ASP A 36 -11.89 -0.11 16.56
CA ASP A 36 -11.73 1.35 16.70
C ASP A 36 -10.57 1.74 17.63
N THR A 37 -10.17 0.86 18.55
CA THR A 37 -9.06 1.13 19.48
C THR A 37 -7.69 0.91 18.84
N HIS A 38 -7.54 -0.10 17.98
CA HIS A 38 -6.33 -0.28 17.19
C HIS A 38 -6.21 0.74 16.04
N ALA A 39 -7.32 1.14 15.42
CA ALA A 39 -7.30 2.18 14.39
C ALA A 39 -6.81 3.54 14.93
N LYS A 40 -7.17 3.89 16.17
CA LYS A 40 -6.70 5.14 16.82
C LYS A 40 -5.22 5.15 17.21
N GLN A 41 -4.56 4.00 17.32
CA GLN A 41 -3.14 3.93 17.69
C GLN A 41 -2.19 4.28 16.54
N ASN A 42 -2.64 4.17 15.29
CA ASN A 42 -1.79 4.35 14.10
C ASN A 42 -2.05 5.67 13.36
N MET A 43 -2.80 6.61 13.95
CA MET A 43 -3.07 7.93 13.35
C MET A 43 -2.11 8.97 13.90
N VAL A 44 -1.52 9.77 13.01
CA VAL A 44 -0.67 10.91 13.39
C VAL A 44 -1.55 12.13 13.64
N PRO A 45 -1.50 12.77 14.84
CA PRO A 45 -2.35 13.92 15.17
C PRO A 45 -2.24 15.07 14.17
N ASP A 46 -3.35 15.74 13.86
CA ASP A 46 -3.41 16.76 12.80
C ASP A 46 -2.48 17.96 13.05
N ASP A 47 -2.30 18.34 14.32
CA ASP A 47 -1.43 19.43 14.78
C ASP A 47 0.05 19.05 14.91
N SER A 48 0.37 17.75 14.79
CA SER A 48 1.74 17.25 14.85
C SER A 48 2.45 17.30 13.49
N PHE A 49 3.79 17.31 13.55
CA PHE A 49 4.64 17.25 12.37
C PHE A 49 4.45 15.97 11.56
N LYS A 50 4.49 16.12 10.22
CA LYS A 50 4.33 15.01 9.29
C LYS A 50 5.38 15.07 8.17
N LEU A 51 6.10 13.97 7.99
CA LEU A 51 6.85 13.68 6.78
C LEU A 51 5.88 13.49 5.61
N LYS A 52 6.35 13.82 4.41
CA LYS A 52 5.60 13.67 3.16
C LYS A 52 6.10 12.43 2.42
N PHE A 53 5.18 11.56 2.04
CA PHE A 53 5.47 10.26 1.45
C PHE A 53 5.09 10.18 -0.03
N CYS A 54 5.77 9.29 -0.75
CA CYS A 54 5.47 8.92 -2.11
C CYS A 54 5.54 7.40 -2.24
N THR A 55 4.49 6.74 -2.73
CA THR A 55 4.47 5.29 -2.92
C THR A 55 4.48 4.94 -4.41
N VAL A 56 5.29 3.97 -4.82
CA VAL A 56 5.54 3.71 -6.25
C VAL A 56 5.53 2.21 -6.57
N CYS A 57 4.72 1.81 -7.56
CA CYS A 57 4.78 0.46 -8.14
C CYS A 57 4.86 0.53 -9.67
N ALA A 58 4.62 -0.58 -10.38
CA ALA A 58 4.67 -0.56 -11.84
C ALA A 58 3.50 0.22 -12.48
N SER A 59 2.26 -0.13 -12.14
CA SER A 59 1.06 0.36 -12.84
C SER A 59 0.24 1.40 -12.05
N ASN A 60 0.67 1.73 -10.83
CA ASN A 60 -0.13 2.53 -9.89
C ASN A 60 -1.54 1.97 -9.66
N GLN A 61 -1.68 0.66 -9.44
CA GLN A 61 -3.00 0.02 -9.36
C GLN A 61 -3.19 -0.71 -8.04
N ASN A 62 -2.28 -1.62 -7.70
CA ASN A 62 -2.44 -2.52 -6.56
C ASN A 62 -1.61 -2.07 -5.35
N ARG A 63 -0.30 -2.36 -5.38
CA ARG A 63 0.63 -2.20 -4.24
C ARG A 63 0.81 -0.75 -3.77
N SER A 64 1.12 0.18 -4.67
CA SER A 64 1.27 1.60 -4.29
C SER A 64 -0.03 2.23 -3.81
N MET A 65 -1.17 1.87 -4.41
CA MET A 65 -2.48 2.40 -4.04
C MET A 65 -2.96 1.83 -2.69
N GLU A 66 -2.63 0.59 -2.36
CA GLU A 66 -2.87 0.04 -1.02
C GLU A 66 -2.02 0.78 0.01
N ALA A 67 -0.72 0.95 -0.23
CA ALA A 67 0.16 1.70 0.65
C ALA A 67 -0.28 3.16 0.82
N HIS A 68 -0.70 3.81 -0.28
CA HIS A 68 -1.29 5.15 -0.25
C HIS A 68 -2.47 5.20 0.71
N LEU A 69 -3.42 4.27 0.59
CA LEU A 69 -4.59 4.23 1.46
C LEU A 69 -4.19 4.10 2.93
N GLN A 70 -3.27 3.20 3.26
CA GLN A 70 -2.79 2.99 4.63
C GLN A 70 -2.16 4.27 5.20
N LEU A 71 -1.31 4.96 4.43
CA LEU A 71 -0.68 6.22 4.85
C LEU A 71 -1.69 7.36 5.01
N ALA A 72 -2.60 7.52 4.05
CA ALA A 72 -3.64 8.55 4.11
C ALA A 72 -4.60 8.32 5.29
N SER A 73 -4.97 7.06 5.56
CA SER A 73 -5.77 6.69 6.73
C SER A 73 -5.06 6.97 8.06
N ALA A 74 -3.72 6.98 8.07
CA ALA A 74 -2.91 7.40 9.20
C ALA A 74 -2.64 8.92 9.27
N HIS A 75 -3.30 9.70 8.40
CA HIS A 75 -3.15 11.15 8.25
C HIS A 75 -1.76 11.60 7.80
N LEU A 76 -0.96 10.71 7.21
CA LEU A 76 0.33 11.08 6.62
C LEU A 76 0.14 11.65 5.21
N PRO A 77 0.73 12.82 4.88
CA PRO A 77 0.72 13.37 3.54
C PRO A 77 1.33 12.37 2.56
N THR A 78 0.60 12.01 1.50
CA THR A 78 1.05 10.97 0.56
C THR A 78 0.62 11.24 -0.88
N ILE A 79 1.52 10.91 -1.81
CA ILE A 79 1.25 10.83 -3.25
C ILE A 79 1.66 9.45 -3.77
N SER A 80 1.21 9.07 -4.97
CA SER A 80 1.49 7.71 -5.48
C SER A 80 1.58 7.61 -7.00
N PHE A 81 2.51 6.79 -7.49
CA PHE A 81 2.87 6.71 -8.91
C PHE A 81 3.11 5.28 -9.43
N GLY A 82 3.16 5.19 -10.75
CA GLY A 82 3.62 4.05 -11.52
C GLY A 82 4.92 4.38 -12.26
N THR A 83 5.85 3.43 -12.38
CA THR A 83 7.07 3.59 -13.20
C THR A 83 6.93 3.03 -14.62
N GLY A 84 5.88 2.23 -14.87
CA GLY A 84 5.64 1.61 -16.16
C GLY A 84 5.47 2.63 -17.29
N SER A 85 5.62 2.16 -18.53
CA SER A 85 5.27 2.96 -19.70
C SER A 85 3.76 3.08 -19.90
N LEU A 86 3.02 2.04 -19.50
CA LEU A 86 1.56 1.94 -19.59
C LEU A 86 1.05 1.24 -18.33
N VAL A 87 -0.20 1.53 -17.96
CA VAL A 87 -0.93 0.80 -16.93
C VAL A 87 -1.36 -0.54 -17.52
N ARG A 88 -1.02 -1.65 -16.86
CA ARG A 88 -1.41 -2.99 -17.31
C ARG A 88 -2.21 -3.70 -16.23
N LEU A 89 -3.40 -4.18 -16.59
CA LEU A 89 -4.27 -4.98 -15.73
C LEU A 89 -4.49 -6.37 -16.36
N PRO A 90 -4.67 -7.41 -15.54
CA PRO A 90 -5.12 -8.72 -16.03
C PRO A 90 -6.38 -8.59 -16.88
N GLY A 91 -6.42 -9.28 -18.02
CA GLY A 91 -7.61 -9.40 -18.86
C GLY A 91 -8.13 -10.83 -18.91
N PRO A 92 -8.97 -11.19 -19.92
CA PRO A 92 -9.59 -12.50 -20.00
C PRO A 92 -8.60 -13.66 -20.12
N THR A 93 -7.42 -13.40 -20.69
CA THR A 93 -6.33 -14.36 -20.82
C THR A 93 -4.99 -13.71 -20.48
N ILE A 94 -3.98 -14.52 -20.14
CA ILE A 94 -2.62 -14.02 -19.83
C ILE A 94 -1.99 -13.23 -20.99
N THR A 95 -2.38 -13.54 -22.22
CA THR A 95 -1.89 -12.89 -23.45
C THR A 95 -2.70 -11.65 -23.86
N GLN A 96 -3.82 -11.38 -23.19
CA GLN A 96 -4.71 -10.26 -23.51
C GLN A 96 -4.91 -9.38 -22.27
N PRO A 97 -3.88 -8.62 -21.84
CA PRO A 97 -4.03 -7.67 -20.76
C PRO A 97 -4.85 -6.44 -21.19
N ASN A 98 -5.51 -5.81 -20.23
CA ASN A 98 -6.09 -4.48 -20.42
C ASN A 98 -5.00 -3.43 -20.23
N VAL A 99 -4.87 -2.49 -21.17
CA VAL A 99 -3.73 -1.56 -21.23
C VAL A 99 -4.21 -0.12 -21.38
N TYR A 100 -3.79 0.75 -20.48
CA TYR A 100 -4.23 2.14 -20.41
C TYR A 100 -3.05 3.11 -20.31
N ARG A 101 -3.31 4.39 -20.63
CA ARG A 101 -2.31 5.46 -20.51
C ARG A 101 -2.37 6.09 -19.12
N PHE A 102 -1.19 6.30 -18.53
CA PHE A 102 -1.06 7.13 -17.33
C PHE A 102 -1.48 8.57 -17.60
N ASN A 103 -1.88 9.29 -16.55
CA ASN A 103 -2.21 10.72 -16.57
C ASN A 103 -3.40 11.11 -17.47
N ASP A 104 -4.10 10.14 -18.07
CA ASP A 104 -5.16 10.36 -19.06
C ASP A 104 -6.40 9.52 -18.74
N THR A 105 -6.25 8.19 -18.64
CA THR A 105 -7.38 7.30 -18.34
C THR A 105 -7.69 7.28 -16.85
N THR A 106 -8.89 7.72 -16.46
CA THR A 106 -9.33 7.71 -15.05
C THR A 106 -9.64 6.31 -14.53
N TYR A 107 -9.51 6.08 -13.22
CA TYR A 107 -9.94 4.81 -12.63
C TYR A 107 -11.43 4.54 -12.85
N ARG A 108 -12.25 5.60 -12.99
CA ARG A 108 -13.68 5.49 -13.33
C ARG A 108 -13.88 4.92 -14.71
N ALA A 109 -13.21 5.48 -15.71
CA ALA A 109 -13.28 4.97 -17.07
C ALA A 109 -12.84 3.50 -17.15
N ILE A 110 -11.75 3.13 -16.47
CA ILE A 110 -11.27 1.74 -16.41
C ILE A 110 -12.33 0.84 -15.73
N HIS A 111 -12.87 1.26 -14.58
CA HIS A 111 -13.87 0.50 -13.85
C HIS A 111 -15.13 0.25 -14.70
N ASP A 112 -15.63 1.28 -15.37
CA ASP A 112 -16.86 1.21 -16.17
C ASP A 112 -16.63 0.32 -17.41
N GLU A 113 -15.50 0.49 -18.12
CA GLU A 113 -15.12 -0.34 -19.27
C GLU A 113 -15.04 -1.82 -18.91
N LEU A 114 -14.35 -2.17 -17.80
CA LEU A 114 -14.22 -3.56 -17.37
C LEU A 114 -15.57 -4.14 -16.91
N THR A 115 -16.41 -3.32 -16.27
CA THR A 115 -17.77 -3.73 -15.89
C THR A 115 -18.60 -4.08 -17.11
N GLU A 116 -18.59 -3.24 -18.15
CA GLU A 116 -19.28 -3.47 -19.42
C GLU A 116 -18.72 -4.68 -20.17
N GLN A 117 -17.40 -4.87 -20.16
CA GLN A 117 -16.73 -5.97 -20.85
C GLN A 117 -17.08 -7.34 -20.22
N ASN A 118 -16.89 -7.49 -18.90
CA ASN A 118 -17.23 -8.72 -18.18
C ASN A 118 -17.22 -8.52 -16.65
N ALA A 119 -18.31 -7.97 -16.10
CA ALA A 119 -18.43 -7.73 -14.66
C ALA A 119 -18.18 -8.98 -13.79
N ALA A 120 -18.65 -10.16 -14.20
CA ALA A 120 -18.50 -11.38 -13.42
C ALA A 120 -17.03 -11.81 -13.29
N LEU A 121 -16.28 -11.79 -14.39
CA LEU A 121 -14.85 -12.11 -14.40
C LEU A 121 -14.05 -11.14 -13.52
N TYR A 122 -14.26 -9.84 -13.71
CA TYR A 122 -13.47 -8.81 -13.04
C TYR A 122 -13.88 -8.58 -11.58
N THR A 123 -15.08 -9.01 -11.19
CA THR A 123 -15.43 -9.14 -9.77
C THR A 123 -14.73 -10.35 -9.16
N HIS A 124 -14.79 -11.51 -9.81
CA HIS A 124 -14.21 -12.77 -9.30
C HIS A 124 -12.69 -12.69 -9.10
N ASN A 125 -11.97 -12.04 -10.01
CA ASN A 125 -10.52 -11.85 -9.88
C ASN A 125 -10.12 -10.65 -8.98
N GLY A 126 -11.09 -9.91 -8.43
CA GLY A 126 -10.88 -8.80 -7.51
C GLY A 126 -10.57 -7.44 -8.16
N LEU A 127 -10.47 -7.34 -9.49
CA LEU A 127 -10.12 -6.08 -10.16
C LEU A 127 -11.14 -4.97 -9.95
N LEU A 128 -12.44 -5.24 -10.04
CA LEU A 128 -13.46 -4.20 -9.80
C LEU A 128 -13.43 -3.69 -8.35
N ASN A 129 -13.17 -4.58 -7.38
CA ASN A 129 -13.02 -4.19 -5.98
C ASN A 129 -11.78 -3.29 -5.77
N MET A 130 -10.65 -3.66 -6.38
CA MET A 130 -9.42 -2.86 -6.37
C MET A 130 -9.65 -1.47 -7.01
N LEU A 131 -10.31 -1.42 -8.17
CA LEU A 131 -10.61 -0.16 -8.84
C LEU A 131 -11.59 0.69 -8.03
N GLY A 132 -12.58 0.06 -7.38
CA GLY A 132 -13.47 0.71 -6.41
C GLY A 132 -12.73 1.35 -5.25
N ARG A 133 -11.67 0.71 -4.74
CA ARG A 133 -10.76 1.33 -3.76
C ARG A 133 -10.03 2.52 -4.37
N ASN A 134 -9.41 2.35 -5.55
CA ASN A 134 -8.59 3.40 -6.19
C ASN A 134 -9.38 4.67 -6.52
N LEU A 135 -10.62 4.50 -6.97
CA LEU A 135 -11.61 5.56 -7.20
C LEU A 135 -11.85 6.45 -5.98
N ASN A 136 -11.81 5.85 -4.79
CA ASN A 136 -12.00 6.56 -3.53
C ASN A 136 -10.70 7.16 -2.98
N ILE A 137 -9.58 7.06 -3.71
CA ILE A 137 -8.28 7.58 -3.30
C ILE A 137 -7.88 8.75 -4.19
N LYS A 138 -7.90 8.57 -5.52
CA LYS A 138 -7.55 9.63 -6.49
C LYS A 138 -8.18 9.37 -7.86
N GLY A 139 -8.16 10.37 -8.74
CA GLY A 139 -8.86 10.32 -10.04
C GLY A 139 -8.26 9.36 -11.08
N TYR A 140 -6.93 9.26 -11.16
CA TYR A 140 -6.24 8.49 -12.21
C TYR A 140 -4.85 7.97 -11.76
N PRO A 141 -4.35 6.89 -12.38
CA PRO A 141 -2.98 6.44 -12.19
C PRO A 141 -2.02 7.47 -12.80
N GLU A 142 -1.08 7.91 -11.97
CA GLU A 142 -0.04 8.86 -12.38
C GLU A 142 1.29 8.16 -12.63
N ARG A 143 2.08 8.69 -13.56
CA ARG A 143 3.42 8.19 -13.90
C ARG A 143 4.51 8.99 -13.18
N PHE A 144 5.46 8.29 -12.55
CA PHE A 144 6.50 8.91 -11.72
C PHE A 144 7.44 9.81 -12.52
N GLN A 145 7.85 9.36 -13.72
CA GLN A 145 8.78 10.10 -14.55
C GLN A 145 8.19 11.43 -15.06
N ASP A 146 6.86 11.53 -15.12
CA ASP A 146 6.15 12.73 -15.58
C ASP A 146 5.93 13.73 -14.42
N TRP A 147 6.13 13.30 -13.17
CA TRP A 147 6.07 14.17 -12.00
C TRP A 147 7.33 15.03 -11.88
N VAL A 148 7.14 16.33 -11.67
CA VAL A 148 8.24 17.29 -11.47
C VAL A 148 8.27 17.70 -9.99
N PRO A 149 9.28 17.28 -9.21
CA PRO A 149 9.43 17.72 -7.83
C PRO A 149 9.44 19.25 -7.71
N GLY A 150 8.75 19.78 -6.71
CA GLY A 150 8.60 21.21 -6.46
C GLY A 150 7.54 21.91 -7.31
N LYS A 151 6.95 21.23 -8.32
CA LYS A 151 5.80 21.77 -9.05
C LYS A 151 4.55 21.67 -8.15
N PRO A 152 3.80 22.77 -7.94
CA PRO A 152 2.60 22.72 -7.12
C PRO A 152 1.58 21.68 -7.60
N ARG A 153 0.97 20.95 -6.66
CA ARG A 153 -0.02 19.90 -6.92
C ARG A 153 -1.45 20.31 -6.52
N LEU A 154 -1.82 21.55 -6.79
CA LEU A 154 -3.10 22.14 -6.35
C LEU A 154 -4.33 21.46 -6.97
N ASP A 155 -4.19 20.89 -8.17
CA ASP A 155 -5.26 20.18 -8.87
C ASP A 155 -5.55 18.77 -8.29
N HIS A 156 -4.84 18.38 -7.22
CA HIS A 156 -4.97 17.10 -6.52
C HIS A 156 -5.57 17.25 -5.12
N ALA A 157 -6.20 18.39 -4.81
CA ALA A 157 -6.72 18.68 -3.46
C ALA A 157 -7.77 17.65 -2.99
N GLU A 158 -8.47 16.99 -3.91
CA GLU A 158 -9.46 15.95 -3.60
C GLU A 158 -8.85 14.55 -3.37
N ASP A 159 -7.57 14.36 -3.72
CA ASP A 159 -6.89 13.10 -3.47
C ASP A 159 -6.75 12.87 -1.95
N LYS A 160 -6.96 11.63 -1.49
CA LYS A 160 -6.71 11.29 -0.09
C LYS A 160 -5.24 11.53 0.25
N GLY A 161 -4.96 12.07 1.43
CA GLY A 161 -3.58 12.38 1.84
C GLY A 161 -2.94 13.56 1.10
N SER A 162 -3.71 14.36 0.35
CA SER A 162 -3.19 15.53 -0.39
C SER A 162 -2.70 16.66 0.52
N GLN A 163 -3.31 16.83 1.71
CA GLN A 163 -2.96 17.89 2.66
C GLN A 163 -1.50 17.77 3.09
N GLY A 164 -0.71 18.82 2.85
CA GLY A 164 0.74 18.86 3.08
C GLY A 164 1.60 18.55 1.84
N THR A 165 1.01 18.04 0.75
CA THR A 165 1.72 17.69 -0.50
C THR A 165 1.68 18.80 -1.56
N GLU A 166 1.07 19.95 -1.27
CA GLU A 166 0.76 21.03 -2.21
C GLU A 166 2.02 21.58 -2.88
N SER A 167 3.11 21.64 -2.13
CA SER A 167 4.45 22.04 -2.61
C SER A 167 5.07 21.11 -3.65
N GLY A 168 4.52 19.91 -3.85
CA GLY A 168 5.04 18.93 -4.80
C GLY A 168 6.41 18.37 -4.43
N VAL A 169 6.79 18.38 -3.15
CA VAL A 169 8.01 17.74 -2.63
C VAL A 169 7.66 16.68 -1.58
N VAL A 170 8.49 15.64 -1.49
CA VAL A 170 8.33 14.54 -0.52
C VAL A 170 9.62 14.29 0.24
N ASP A 171 9.54 13.86 1.49
CA ASP A 171 10.70 13.48 2.31
C ASP A 171 11.14 12.03 2.05
N VAL A 172 10.17 11.16 1.73
CA VAL A 172 10.39 9.72 1.56
C VAL A 172 9.67 9.18 0.32
N VAL A 173 10.35 8.38 -0.48
CA VAL A 173 9.79 7.58 -1.58
C VAL A 173 9.91 6.10 -1.21
N ILE A 174 8.84 5.33 -1.40
CA ILE A 174 8.79 3.90 -1.10
C ILE A 174 8.33 3.16 -2.35
N THR A 175 9.21 2.32 -2.89
CA THR A 175 8.93 1.48 -4.06
C THR A 175 8.51 0.08 -3.63
N CYS A 176 7.64 -0.57 -4.41
CA CYS A 176 7.06 -1.87 -4.07
C CYS A 176 7.75 -3.08 -4.74
N GLU A 177 8.82 -2.86 -5.51
CA GLU A 177 9.67 -3.87 -6.15
C GLU A 177 10.97 -3.23 -6.65
N GLU A 178 12.04 -4.01 -6.74
CA GLU A 178 13.39 -3.54 -7.08
C GLU A 178 13.44 -2.84 -8.44
N ARG A 179 12.69 -3.33 -9.44
CA ARG A 179 12.62 -2.65 -10.75
C ARG A 179 12.05 -1.23 -10.65
N CYS A 180 11.11 -0.99 -9.74
CA CYS A 180 10.60 0.35 -9.49
C CYS A 180 11.61 1.21 -8.74
N PHE A 181 12.36 0.61 -7.80
CA PHE A 181 13.46 1.27 -7.09
C PHE A 181 14.49 1.84 -8.07
N ASP A 182 15.00 0.99 -8.98
CA ASP A 182 15.97 1.39 -9.99
C ASP A 182 15.43 2.52 -10.88
N ALA A 183 14.20 2.36 -11.38
CA ALA A 183 13.57 3.35 -12.25
C ALA A 183 13.35 4.70 -11.56
N VAL A 184 13.03 4.70 -10.26
CA VAL A 184 12.89 5.92 -9.45
C VAL A 184 14.25 6.59 -9.27
N LEU A 185 15.29 5.83 -8.91
CA LEU A 185 16.63 6.39 -8.70
C LEU A 185 17.22 6.97 -9.99
N GLU A 186 17.08 6.25 -11.10
CA GLU A 186 17.53 6.71 -12.43
C GLU A 186 16.81 8.00 -12.83
N ASP A 187 15.49 8.06 -12.67
CA ASP A 187 14.70 9.23 -13.04
C ASP A 187 15.01 10.46 -12.15
N LEU A 188 15.18 10.27 -10.83
CA LEU A 188 15.61 11.34 -9.93
C LEU A 188 17.02 11.85 -10.26
N HIS A 189 17.95 10.94 -10.56
CA HIS A 189 19.30 11.30 -11.02
C HIS A 189 19.24 12.14 -12.30
N ASN A 190 18.45 11.72 -13.29
CA ASN A 190 18.28 12.42 -14.56
C ASN A 190 17.61 13.79 -14.43
N LYS A 191 16.79 14.00 -13.39
CA LYS A 191 16.17 15.30 -13.07
C LYS A 191 17.17 16.32 -12.49
N GLY A 192 18.32 15.85 -11.97
CA GLY A 192 19.47 16.68 -11.62
C GLY A 192 19.37 17.43 -10.29
N GLY A 193 18.48 17.02 -9.37
CA GLY A 193 18.43 17.55 -7.99
C GLY A 193 18.30 19.07 -7.90
N LYS A 194 17.38 19.67 -8.67
CA LYS A 194 17.27 21.13 -8.85
C LYS A 194 16.93 21.87 -7.57
N LEU A 195 16.23 21.24 -6.62
CA LEU A 195 15.91 21.84 -5.33
C LEU A 195 17.04 21.62 -4.31
N ASN A 196 18.07 20.84 -4.66
CA ASN A 196 19.17 20.43 -3.79
C ASN A 196 18.67 19.88 -2.45
N ARG A 197 17.56 19.14 -2.48
CA ARG A 197 16.89 18.63 -1.27
C ARG A 197 16.96 17.10 -1.25
N PRO A 198 17.50 16.50 -0.17
CA PRO A 198 17.56 15.05 -0.05
C PRO A 198 16.16 14.43 0.08
N VAL A 199 16.01 13.24 -0.49
CA VAL A 199 14.84 12.37 -0.36
C VAL A 199 15.33 10.94 -0.12
N HIS A 200 14.79 10.28 0.91
CA HIS A 200 15.11 8.88 1.16
C HIS A 200 14.27 8.00 0.24
N VAL A 201 14.91 7.07 -0.46
CA VAL A 201 14.25 6.10 -1.32
C VAL A 201 14.40 4.73 -0.70
N PHE A 202 13.29 4.09 -0.37
CA PHE A 202 13.24 2.72 0.13
C PHE A 202 12.60 1.82 -0.91
N ASN A 203 13.06 0.58 -0.99
CA ASN A 203 12.32 -0.49 -1.64
C ASN A 203 11.78 -1.43 -0.57
N VAL A 204 10.52 -1.83 -0.67
CA VAL A 204 9.94 -2.95 0.08
C VAL A 204 9.41 -3.92 -0.96
N ASP A 205 10.01 -5.11 -1.06
CA ASP A 205 9.60 -6.06 -2.09
C ASP A 205 8.25 -6.70 -1.76
N ILE A 206 7.23 -6.34 -2.55
CA ILE A 206 5.85 -6.77 -2.35
C ILE A 206 5.39 -7.50 -3.61
N LYS A 207 4.98 -8.76 -3.43
CA LYS A 207 4.39 -9.56 -4.51
C LYS A 207 3.11 -8.92 -5.02
N ASP A 208 2.90 -8.95 -6.34
CA ASP A 208 1.77 -8.25 -6.97
C ASP A 208 0.47 -9.07 -6.94
N ASN A 209 -0.11 -9.20 -5.75
CA ASN A 209 -1.45 -9.72 -5.53
C ASN A 209 -2.14 -8.95 -4.38
N HIS A 210 -3.43 -9.17 -4.17
CA HIS A 210 -4.23 -8.40 -3.21
C HIS A 210 -3.81 -8.63 -1.75
N GLU A 211 -3.52 -9.88 -1.37
CA GLU A 211 -3.18 -10.26 -0.01
C GLU A 211 -1.82 -9.68 0.40
N GLU A 212 -0.82 -9.87 -0.46
CA GLU A 212 0.53 -9.37 -0.24
C GLU A 212 0.59 -7.84 -0.29
N ALA A 213 -0.22 -7.20 -1.14
CA ALA A 213 -0.34 -5.73 -1.15
C ALA A 213 -0.89 -5.20 0.18
N LEU A 214 -1.87 -5.88 0.79
CA LEU A 214 -2.41 -5.49 2.10
C LEU A 214 -1.37 -5.63 3.22
N VAL A 215 -0.65 -6.75 3.26
CA VAL A 215 0.42 -6.95 4.26
C VAL A 215 1.55 -5.96 4.04
N GLY A 216 1.97 -5.76 2.79
CA GLY A 216 3.00 -4.80 2.40
C GLY A 216 2.61 -3.36 2.73
N GLY A 217 1.34 -2.99 2.54
CA GLY A 217 0.82 -1.68 2.94
C GLY A 217 0.93 -1.43 4.45
N LYS A 218 0.65 -2.44 5.28
CA LYS A 218 0.85 -2.35 6.74
C LYS A 218 2.32 -2.23 7.12
N ALA A 219 3.20 -2.96 6.43
CA ALA A 219 4.64 -2.89 6.66
C ALA A 219 5.20 -1.50 6.29
N ILE A 220 4.74 -0.94 5.17
CA ILE A 220 5.06 0.43 4.75
C ILE A 220 4.56 1.46 5.77
N LEU A 221 3.34 1.28 6.30
CA LEU A 221 2.81 2.17 7.34
C LEU A 221 3.66 2.13 8.61
N ASP A 222 4.08 0.95 9.07
CA ASP A 222 4.97 0.81 10.24
C ASP A 222 6.31 1.54 10.03
N LEU A 223 6.91 1.41 8.84
CA LEU A 223 8.13 2.16 8.49
C LEU A 223 7.88 3.67 8.51
N ALA A 224 6.78 4.12 7.89
CA ALA A 224 6.43 5.53 7.78
C ALA A 224 6.18 6.17 9.15
N LEU A 225 5.46 5.49 10.05
CA LEU A 225 5.24 5.94 11.42
C LEU A 225 6.55 6.02 12.20
N THR A 226 7.41 5.01 12.08
CA THR A 226 8.74 4.98 12.72
C THR A 226 9.61 6.16 12.25
N LEU A 227 9.66 6.43 10.95
CA LEU A 227 10.38 7.55 10.37
C LEU A 227 9.79 8.90 10.83
N ASN A 228 8.46 9.02 10.82
CA ASN A 228 7.77 10.24 11.22
C ASN A 228 8.03 10.60 12.69
N GLU A 229 7.96 9.60 13.58
CA GLU A 229 8.24 9.78 14.99
C GLU A 229 9.69 10.25 15.23
N ALA A 230 10.65 9.66 14.52
CA ALA A 230 12.04 10.10 14.62
C ALA A 230 12.21 11.54 14.13
N ALA A 231 11.64 11.89 12.96
CA ALA A 231 11.70 13.25 12.43
C ALA A 231 11.04 14.28 13.35
N ALA A 232 9.89 13.95 13.95
CA ALA A 232 9.22 14.80 14.92
C ALA A 232 10.10 15.05 16.16
N LYS A 233 10.71 14.00 16.72
CA LYS A 233 11.62 14.12 17.87
C LYS A 233 12.82 15.02 17.58
N GLU A 234 13.42 14.89 16.39
CA GLU A 234 14.54 15.73 16.00
C GLU A 234 14.12 17.20 15.87
N ARG A 235 12.92 17.48 15.33
CA ARG A 235 12.35 18.83 15.27
C ARG A 235 12.01 19.40 16.65
N ASP A 236 11.56 18.57 17.59
CA ASP A 236 11.28 19.01 18.96
C ASP A 236 12.56 19.40 19.72
N ILE A 237 13.66 18.68 19.48
CA ILE A 237 14.96 18.94 20.13
C ILE A 237 15.68 20.14 19.49
N HIS A 238 15.72 20.20 18.16
CA HIS A 238 16.57 21.14 17.42
C HIS A 238 15.83 22.29 16.75
N GLY A 239 14.50 22.31 16.82
CA GLY A 239 13.65 23.23 16.06
C GLY A 239 13.55 22.84 14.58
N ASP A 240 12.89 23.68 13.79
CA ASP A 240 12.57 23.38 12.37
C ASP A 240 13.34 24.23 11.35
N SER A 241 14.29 25.04 11.83
CA SER A 241 15.10 25.92 10.98
C SER A 241 15.86 25.10 9.93
N GLY A 242 15.66 25.43 8.65
CA GLY A 242 16.30 24.76 7.52
C GLY A 242 15.63 23.47 7.03
N TRP A 243 14.64 22.93 7.74
CA TRP A 243 14.01 21.63 7.41
C TRP A 243 13.44 21.61 5.99
N GLN A 244 12.70 22.66 5.62
CA GLN A 244 12.02 22.74 4.32
C GLN A 244 13.00 22.77 3.13
N SER A 245 14.20 23.34 3.34
CA SER A 245 15.29 23.32 2.35
C SER A 245 16.14 22.05 2.39
N GLY A 246 15.77 21.05 3.20
CA GLY A 246 16.53 19.80 3.32
C GLY A 246 17.80 19.91 4.15
N GLY A 247 17.89 20.88 5.05
CA GLY A 247 19.04 21.09 5.93
C GLY A 247 18.62 21.43 7.36
N GLY A 248 19.57 21.95 8.13
CA GLY A 248 19.36 22.25 9.55
C GLY A 248 19.64 21.05 10.46
N ALA A 249 19.75 21.33 11.75
CA ALA A 249 20.16 20.35 12.75
C ALA A 249 19.15 19.19 12.88
N ALA A 250 17.85 19.50 12.95
CA ALA A 250 16.80 18.47 13.01
C ALA A 250 16.81 17.54 11.79
N ARG A 251 16.99 18.11 10.59
CA ARG A 251 17.01 17.29 9.37
C ARG A 251 18.23 16.39 9.32
N SER A 252 19.40 16.94 9.67
CA SER A 252 20.65 16.17 9.71
C SER A 252 20.57 15.03 10.72
N GLY A 253 20.05 15.29 11.93
CA GLY A 253 19.82 14.27 12.95
C GLY A 253 18.84 13.19 12.51
N PHE A 254 17.78 13.57 11.78
CA PHE A 254 16.85 12.58 11.20
C PHE A 254 17.55 11.72 10.15
N ASP A 255 18.24 12.34 9.19
CA ASP A 255 18.92 11.66 8.09
C ASP A 255 19.98 10.65 8.60
N GLU A 256 20.71 11.00 9.67
CA GLU A 256 21.70 10.13 10.33
C GLU A 256 21.08 8.88 10.97
N ARG A 257 19.83 8.98 11.44
CA ARG A 257 19.13 7.87 12.13
C ARG A 257 18.43 6.92 11.17
N VAL A 258 18.18 7.32 9.92
CA VAL A 258 17.44 6.51 8.94
C VAL A 258 17.97 5.07 8.79
N PRO A 259 19.29 4.82 8.67
CA PRO A 259 19.80 3.45 8.55
C PRO A 259 19.45 2.56 9.76
N GLU A 260 19.53 3.09 10.98
CA GLU A 260 19.20 2.35 12.20
C GLU A 260 17.69 2.07 12.31
N LEU A 261 16.86 3.04 11.93
CA LEU A 261 15.40 2.88 11.89
C LEU A 261 14.99 1.79 10.89
N LEU A 262 15.64 1.77 9.72
CA LEU A 262 15.40 0.73 8.72
C LEU A 262 15.83 -0.65 9.23
N ALA A 263 16.98 -0.76 9.89
CA ALA A 263 17.44 -2.02 10.47
C ALA A 263 16.44 -2.56 11.51
N ALA A 264 15.98 -1.71 12.42
CA ALA A 264 14.97 -2.08 13.42
C ALA A 264 13.61 -2.46 12.79
N TRP A 265 13.24 -1.82 11.68
CA TRP A 265 12.06 -2.20 10.91
C TRP A 265 12.24 -3.58 10.24
N GLN A 266 13.42 -3.85 9.67
CA GLN A 266 13.72 -5.12 9.01
C GLN A 266 13.67 -6.31 9.99
N GLU A 267 14.04 -6.11 11.25
CA GLU A 267 13.88 -7.11 12.32
C GLU A 267 12.41 -7.46 12.59
N ARG A 268 11.50 -6.48 12.50
CA ARG A 268 10.05 -6.71 12.66
C ARG A 268 9.42 -7.34 11.41
N TRP A 269 9.96 -7.05 10.24
CA TRP A 269 9.48 -7.54 8.94
C TRP A 269 10.52 -8.42 8.21
N PRO A 270 10.96 -9.56 8.80
CA PRO A 270 12.10 -10.33 8.27
C PRO A 270 11.85 -10.96 6.89
N ASN A 271 10.59 -11.09 6.47
CA ASN A 271 10.22 -11.67 5.18
C ASN A 271 10.00 -10.63 4.08
N MET A 272 10.21 -9.35 4.36
CA MET A 272 10.11 -8.25 3.40
C MET A 272 11.46 -7.55 3.32
N PRO A 273 12.38 -8.05 2.48
CA PRO A 273 13.70 -7.42 2.34
C PRO A 273 13.54 -6.01 1.82
N ALA A 274 14.22 -5.06 2.47
CA ALA A 274 14.23 -3.68 2.08
C ALA A 274 15.59 -3.22 1.55
N LEU A 275 15.54 -2.35 0.54
CA LEU A 275 16.69 -1.60 0.05
C LEU A 275 16.52 -0.14 0.45
N TRP A 276 17.63 0.58 0.53
CA TRP A 276 17.62 2.00 0.81
C TRP A 276 18.72 2.74 0.06
N SER A 277 18.39 3.94 -0.40
CA SER A 277 19.32 4.88 -0.99
C SER A 277 18.89 6.32 -0.68
N LEU A 278 19.82 7.24 -0.85
CA LEU A 278 19.56 8.68 -0.78
C LEU A 278 19.59 9.26 -2.20
N ALA A 279 18.57 10.04 -2.55
CA ALA A 279 18.49 10.77 -3.82
C ALA A 279 18.24 12.26 -3.58
N TRP A 280 18.30 13.07 -4.64
CA TRP A 280 18.10 14.51 -4.59
C TRP A 280 17.01 14.94 -5.55
N VAL A 281 16.11 15.81 -5.08
CA VAL A 281 15.10 16.51 -5.88
C VAL A 281 15.47 17.96 -6.09
#